data_AF-A0A7Y5IV13-F1
#
_entry.id   AF-A0A7Y5IV13-F1
#
_cell.length_a   1.000
_cell.length_b   1.000
_cell.length_c   1.000
_cell.angle_alpha   90.00
_cell.angle_beta   90.00
_cell.angle_gamma   90.00
#
_symmetry.space_group_name_H-M   'P 1'
#
loop_
_entity.id
_entity.type
_entity.pdbx_description
1 polymer ?
#
loop_
_entity_poly.entity_id
_entity_poly.type
_entity_poly.pdbx_seq_one_letter_code
_entity_poly.pdbx_strand_id
1 'polypeptide(L)'
;MPLFPRLLLVALLLSTPALATKTQSVLYPQHLSEAAIRNAESHEWARQLRDSIVANAKPWRDASDEDLWNMPFGHRITRSWMVLSDGVCPNCGKDVKMYNWKIDIWNHPWKVQCPHCAELFPKNDFAAFHRSGFDERGIFDPTQADRSLLVNLEHPDPSDPLHAFGVDDGEGYVRGEDRWRFIGYYLVAGLWRQGIVGGVRALSDAYWVTRDPVYAHKAAILLDRAADLYPDFDFATQGLVYEQKGRAGSVATWHDAC
;
A
#
# COMPACT_ATOMS: atom_id res chain seq x y z
N MET A 1 5.04 38.96 -70.97
CA MET A 1 4.54 38.69 -69.60
C MET A 1 3.59 37.50 -69.66
N PRO A 2 4.01 36.35 -69.14
CA PRO A 2 3.12 35.58 -68.26
C PRO A 2 3.82 35.18 -66.95
N LEU A 3 3.04 35.16 -65.88
CA LEU A 3 3.42 34.78 -64.52
C LEU A 3 3.41 33.25 -64.36
N PHE A 4 4.47 32.68 -63.79
CA PHE A 4 4.43 31.36 -63.15
C PHE A 4 4.43 31.56 -61.62
N PRO A 5 3.48 30.97 -60.87
CA PRO A 5 3.49 31.06 -59.42
C PRO A 5 4.48 30.03 -58.87
N ARG A 6 5.46 30.50 -58.08
CA ARG A 6 6.28 29.63 -57.24
C ARG A 6 5.41 29.14 -56.08
N LEU A 7 5.01 27.86 -56.10
CA LEU A 7 4.54 27.19 -54.89
C LEU A 7 5.70 27.14 -53.89
N LEU A 8 5.59 27.89 -52.81
CA LEU A 8 6.47 27.73 -51.65
C LEU A 8 5.89 26.59 -50.80
N LEU A 9 6.55 25.42 -50.84
CA LEU A 9 6.24 24.32 -49.93
C LEU A 9 6.84 24.68 -48.56
N VAL A 10 6.01 25.16 -47.64
CA VAL A 10 6.41 25.39 -46.25
C VAL A 10 6.36 24.03 -45.54
N ALA A 11 7.52 23.40 -45.38
CA ALA A 11 7.66 22.25 -44.50
C ALA A 11 7.59 22.75 -43.04
N LEU A 12 6.45 22.52 -42.38
CA LEU A 12 6.32 22.73 -40.95
C LEU A 12 7.15 21.66 -40.23
N LEU A 13 8.36 22.02 -39.80
CA LEU A 13 9.13 21.25 -38.83
C LEU A 13 8.42 21.38 -37.48
N LEU A 14 7.58 20.41 -37.15
CA LEU A 14 7.05 20.22 -35.80
C LEU A 14 8.21 19.79 -34.90
N SER A 15 8.87 20.75 -34.28
CA SER A 15 9.83 20.53 -33.21
C SER A 15 9.07 19.96 -32.01
N THR A 16 9.00 18.64 -31.87
CA THR A 16 8.65 18.03 -30.59
C THR A 16 9.67 18.51 -29.56
N PRO A 17 9.26 19.23 -28.49
CA PRO A 17 10.21 19.65 -27.48
C PRO A 17 10.86 18.39 -26.90
N ALA A 18 12.18 18.32 -26.95
CA ALA A 18 12.92 17.31 -26.23
C ALA A 18 12.55 17.46 -24.75
N LEU A 19 11.79 16.50 -24.21
CA LEU A 19 11.51 16.42 -22.78
C LEU A 19 12.85 16.50 -22.06
N ALA A 20 13.04 17.55 -21.26
CA ALA A 20 14.26 17.75 -20.49
C ALA A 20 14.51 16.50 -19.64
N THR A 21 15.49 15.70 -20.03
CA THR A 21 15.80 14.44 -19.35
C THR A 21 16.49 14.78 -18.04
N LYS A 22 16.03 14.20 -16.93
CA LYS A 22 16.64 14.41 -15.62
C LYS A 22 18.10 13.93 -15.65
N THR A 23 19.06 14.85 -15.54
CA THR A 23 20.50 14.54 -15.58
C THR A 23 21.12 14.31 -14.21
N GLN A 24 20.48 14.79 -13.14
CA GLN A 24 20.95 14.65 -11.77
C GLN A 24 19.78 14.65 -10.78
N SER A 25 20.05 14.17 -9.55
CA SER A 25 19.10 14.27 -8.44
C SER A 25 18.96 15.73 -7.99
N VAL A 26 17.72 16.14 -7.70
CA VAL A 26 17.38 17.50 -7.23
C VAL A 26 17.42 17.58 -5.70
N LEU A 27 17.11 16.48 -5.01
CA LEU A 27 17.03 16.44 -3.55
C LEU A 27 18.40 16.19 -2.89
N TYR A 28 19.26 15.39 -3.53
CA TYR A 28 20.55 15.02 -2.99
C TYR A 28 21.64 15.03 -4.05
N PRO A 29 22.76 15.75 -3.84
CA PRO A 29 23.89 15.76 -4.77
C PRO A 29 24.50 14.37 -5.00
N GLN A 30 24.88 14.07 -6.24
CA GLN A 30 25.42 12.77 -6.62
C GLN A 30 26.67 12.36 -5.81
N HIS A 31 27.56 13.32 -5.53
CA HIS A 31 28.82 13.09 -4.84
C HIS A 31 28.64 12.54 -3.41
N LEU A 32 27.50 12.80 -2.75
CA LEU A 32 27.22 12.29 -1.39
C LEU A 32 26.97 10.77 -1.41
N SER A 33 26.20 10.29 -2.38
CA SER A 33 25.98 8.85 -2.55
C SER A 33 27.27 8.15 -2.99
N GLU A 34 28.07 8.76 -3.87
CA GLU A 34 29.39 8.21 -4.23
C GLU A 34 30.33 8.10 -3.03
N ALA A 35 30.31 9.10 -2.13
CA ALA A 35 31.08 9.05 -0.89
C ALA A 35 30.58 7.92 0.03
N ALA A 36 29.26 7.73 0.15
CA ALA A 36 28.69 6.63 0.92
C ALA A 36 29.12 5.25 0.38
N ILE A 37 29.13 5.07 -0.94
CA ILE A 37 29.57 3.82 -1.59
C ILE A 37 31.06 3.58 -1.35
N ARG A 38 31.93 4.57 -1.60
CA ARG A 38 33.37 4.46 -1.32
C ARG A 38 33.66 4.15 0.15
N ASN A 39 32.88 4.76 1.06
CA ASN A 39 33.02 4.48 2.48
C ASN A 39 32.67 3.03 2.81
N ALA A 40 31.61 2.47 2.21
CA ALA A 40 31.22 1.07 2.40
C ALA A 40 32.22 0.05 1.81
N GLU A 41 33.04 0.47 0.84
CA GLU A 41 34.15 -0.34 0.34
C GLU A 41 35.34 -0.35 1.31
N SER A 42 35.59 0.78 1.97
CA SER A 42 36.81 1.03 2.74
C SER A 42 36.67 0.84 4.26
N HIS A 43 35.45 0.91 4.80
CA HIS A 43 35.19 0.87 6.24
C HIS A 43 34.14 -0.18 6.60
N GLU A 44 34.46 -1.00 7.60
CA GLU A 44 33.58 -2.10 8.03
C GLU A 44 32.22 -1.60 8.56
N TRP A 45 32.21 -0.53 9.36
CA TRP A 45 30.95 0.04 9.87
C TRP A 45 30.03 0.52 8.74
N ALA A 46 30.60 1.06 7.66
CA ALA A 46 29.85 1.56 6.51
C ALA A 46 29.34 0.41 5.63
N ARG A 47 30.14 -0.67 5.50
CA ARG A 47 29.73 -1.92 4.85
C ARG A 47 28.51 -2.52 5.56
N GLN A 48 28.58 -2.66 6.89
CA GLN A 48 27.49 -3.20 7.70
C GLN A 48 26.21 -2.36 7.60
N LEU A 49 26.34 -1.03 7.58
CA LEU A 49 25.19 -0.14 7.39
C LEU A 49 24.54 -0.33 6.01
N ARG A 50 25.34 -0.37 4.93
CA ARG A 50 24.84 -0.66 3.59
C ARG A 50 24.12 -2.01 3.54
N ASP A 51 24.72 -3.04 4.13
CA ASP A 51 24.17 -4.40 4.09
C ASP A 51 22.84 -4.48 4.87
N SER A 52 22.73 -3.76 5.99
CA SER A 52 21.47 -3.60 6.72
C SER A 52 20.39 -2.89 5.89
N ILE A 53 20.73 -1.81 5.19
CA ILE A 53 19.81 -1.10 4.28
C ILE A 53 19.33 -2.02 3.15
N VAL A 54 20.25 -2.77 2.52
CA VAL A 54 19.92 -3.74 1.47
C VAL A 54 19.03 -4.87 1.99
N ALA A 55 19.32 -5.38 3.19
CA ALA A 55 18.50 -6.41 3.82
C ALA A 55 17.08 -5.90 4.12
N ASN A 56 16.94 -4.66 4.59
CA ASN A 56 15.64 -4.04 4.84
C ASN A 56 14.82 -3.89 3.54
N ALA A 57 15.45 -3.58 2.41
CA ALA A 57 14.77 -3.44 1.13
C ALA A 57 14.44 -4.78 0.43
N LYS A 58 15.02 -5.89 0.91
CA LYS A 58 14.94 -7.20 0.27
C LYS A 58 13.51 -7.68 -0.02
N PRO A 59 12.53 -7.57 0.90
CA PRO A 59 11.17 -8.05 0.64
C PRO A 59 10.55 -7.40 -0.61
N TRP A 60 10.70 -6.08 -0.77
CA TRP A 60 10.21 -5.35 -1.93
C TRP A 60 11.03 -5.60 -3.20
N ARG A 61 12.36 -5.73 -3.05
CA ARG A 61 13.25 -6.05 -4.18
C ARG A 61 12.87 -7.38 -4.82
N ASP A 62 12.58 -8.38 -4.00
CA ASP A 62 12.33 -9.74 -4.43
C ASP A 62 10.85 -10.00 -4.80
N ALA A 63 9.92 -9.16 -4.36
CA ALA A 63 8.53 -9.18 -4.80
C ALA A 63 8.41 -9.01 -6.32
N SER A 64 7.42 -9.64 -6.94
CA SER A 64 7.18 -9.45 -8.37
C SER A 64 6.69 -8.02 -8.66
N ASP A 65 6.86 -7.55 -9.89
CA ASP A 65 6.35 -6.23 -10.30
C ASP A 65 4.81 -6.18 -10.17
N GLU A 66 4.14 -7.29 -10.46
CA GLU A 66 2.68 -7.43 -10.31
C GLU A 66 2.24 -7.37 -8.84
N ASP A 67 2.97 -8.00 -7.92
CA ASP A 67 2.65 -7.94 -6.49
C ASP A 67 2.81 -6.51 -5.94
N LEU A 68 3.85 -5.79 -6.37
CA LEU A 68 4.04 -4.39 -6.00
C LEU A 68 2.98 -3.49 -6.63
N TRP A 69 2.62 -3.72 -7.89
CA TRP A 69 1.57 -2.99 -8.57
C TRP A 69 0.20 -3.19 -7.91
N ASN A 70 -0.08 -4.40 -7.43
CA ASN A 70 -1.36 -4.71 -6.76
C ASN A 70 -1.37 -4.37 -5.25
N MET A 71 -0.26 -3.87 -4.69
CA MET A 71 -0.17 -3.53 -3.27
C MET A 71 -0.95 -2.25 -2.89
N PRO A 72 -0.88 -1.14 -3.66
CA PRO A 72 -1.77 0.00 -3.45
C PRO A 72 -3.24 -0.35 -3.63
N PHE A 73 -4.07 0.14 -2.71
CA PHE A 73 -5.50 -0.18 -2.63
C PHE A 73 -6.37 1.02 -3.03
N GLY A 74 -7.62 0.79 -3.43
CA GLY A 74 -8.55 1.86 -3.85
C GLY A 74 -9.33 2.53 -2.70
N HIS A 75 -10.11 3.56 -3.02
CA HIS A 75 -10.84 4.40 -2.05
C HIS A 75 -12.17 3.82 -1.55
N ARG A 76 -12.54 2.62 -2.00
CA ARG A 76 -13.90 2.06 -1.89
C ARG A 76 -14.18 1.28 -0.60
N ILE A 77 -13.17 1.07 0.23
CA ILE A 77 -13.31 0.48 1.57
C ILE A 77 -13.13 1.57 2.61
N THR A 78 -14.01 1.61 3.60
CA THR A 78 -13.86 2.53 4.74
C THR A 78 -12.58 2.21 5.49
N ARG A 79 -11.66 3.17 5.51
CA ARG A 79 -10.41 3.06 6.25
C ARG A 79 -10.64 3.38 7.72
N SER A 80 -9.89 2.72 8.59
CA SER A 80 -10.00 2.91 10.04
C SER A 80 -8.62 3.02 10.66
N TRP A 81 -8.47 3.88 11.67
CA TRP A 81 -7.24 3.96 12.47
C TRP A 81 -7.10 2.84 13.50
N MET A 82 -8.15 2.05 13.68
CA MET A 82 -8.23 0.98 14.67
C MET A 82 -9.10 -0.15 14.15
N VAL A 83 -8.88 -1.35 14.65
CA VAL A 83 -9.85 -2.44 14.50
C VAL A 83 -11.11 -2.09 15.29
N LEU A 84 -10.94 -1.70 16.55
CA LEU A 84 -11.95 -1.19 17.47
C LEU A 84 -11.20 -0.41 18.55
N SER A 85 -11.55 0.85 18.83
CA SER A 85 -10.71 1.77 19.60
C SER A 85 -10.45 1.28 21.03
N ASP A 86 -11.53 1.02 21.77
CA ASP A 86 -11.52 0.44 23.11
C ASP A 86 -12.05 -1.01 23.04
N GLY A 87 -11.46 -1.78 22.13
CA GLY A 87 -11.97 -3.10 21.74
C GLY A 87 -11.26 -4.28 22.40
N VAL A 88 -11.97 -5.40 22.45
CA VAL A 88 -11.41 -6.71 22.81
C VAL A 88 -11.21 -7.57 21.56
N CYS A 89 -10.34 -8.57 21.62
CA CYS A 89 -10.29 -9.60 20.59
C CYS A 89 -11.58 -10.44 20.63
N PRO A 90 -12.26 -10.67 19.49
CA PRO A 90 -13.54 -11.37 19.51
C PRO A 90 -13.41 -12.87 19.82
N ASN A 91 -12.21 -13.44 19.72
CA ASN A 91 -11.92 -14.83 20.09
C ASN A 91 -11.62 -14.97 21.59
N CYS A 92 -10.59 -14.29 22.10
CA CYS A 92 -10.11 -14.51 23.47
C CYS A 92 -10.67 -13.53 24.51
N GLY A 93 -11.43 -12.51 24.09
CA GLY A 93 -12.05 -11.53 24.98
C GLY A 93 -11.07 -10.58 25.69
N LYS A 94 -9.76 -10.72 25.45
CA LYS A 94 -8.75 -9.83 26.02
C LYS A 94 -8.73 -8.51 25.28
N ASP A 95 -8.45 -7.45 26.03
CA ASP A 95 -8.29 -6.10 25.53
C ASP A 95 -7.24 -6.01 24.42
N VAL A 96 -7.58 -5.38 23.30
CA VAL A 96 -6.64 -5.05 22.21
C VAL A 96 -6.95 -3.63 21.74
N LYS A 97 -6.57 -2.65 22.56
CA LYS A 97 -6.77 -1.23 22.25
C LYS A 97 -6.06 -0.79 20.98
N MET A 98 -6.77 0.00 20.19
CA MET A 98 -6.26 0.81 19.07
C MET A 98 -5.21 0.11 18.18
N TYR A 99 -3.92 0.45 18.37
CA TYR A 99 -2.80 0.08 17.51
C TYR A 99 -2.11 -1.22 17.93
N ASN A 100 -2.66 -1.96 18.89
CA ASN A 100 -2.02 -3.16 19.45
C ASN A 100 -2.18 -4.40 18.58
N TRP A 101 -2.99 -4.33 17.53
CA TRP A 101 -3.10 -5.39 16.52
C TRP A 101 -1.81 -5.47 15.72
N LYS A 102 -1.23 -6.67 15.65
CA LYS A 102 0.01 -6.91 14.90
C LYS A 102 -0.31 -7.10 13.42
N ILE A 103 0.56 -6.61 12.55
CA ILE A 103 0.45 -6.78 11.11
C ILE A 103 1.79 -7.25 10.57
N ASP A 104 1.75 -8.29 9.75
CA ASP A 104 2.87 -8.76 8.93
C ASP A 104 2.37 -8.88 7.49
N ILE A 105 2.63 -7.85 6.69
CA ILE A 105 2.12 -7.74 5.31
C ILE A 105 2.66 -8.82 4.36
N TRP A 106 3.78 -9.45 4.73
CA TRP A 106 4.47 -10.41 3.86
C TRP A 106 4.06 -11.84 4.19
N ASN A 107 4.03 -12.19 5.48
CA ASN A 107 3.68 -13.54 5.91
C ASN A 107 2.18 -13.74 6.07
N HIS A 108 1.44 -12.67 6.37
CA HIS A 108 0.00 -12.70 6.63
C HIS A 108 -0.73 -11.57 5.89
N PRO A 109 -0.69 -11.58 4.54
CA PRO A 109 -1.32 -10.54 3.75
C PRO A 109 -2.83 -10.51 4.03
N TRP A 110 -3.38 -9.30 4.13
CA TRP A 110 -4.78 -9.03 4.44
C TRP A 110 -5.25 -9.55 5.79
N LYS A 111 -4.34 -9.74 6.74
CA LYS A 111 -4.66 -10.15 8.11
C LYS A 111 -4.07 -9.21 9.15
N VAL A 112 -4.77 -9.11 10.28
CA VAL A 112 -4.29 -8.56 11.54
C VAL A 112 -4.26 -9.67 12.59
N GLN A 113 -3.31 -9.63 13.50
CA GLN A 113 -3.11 -10.66 14.51
C GLN A 113 -3.35 -10.13 15.93
N CYS A 114 -4.11 -10.87 16.72
CA CYS A 114 -4.29 -10.56 18.14
C CYS A 114 -2.97 -10.80 18.90
N PRO A 115 -2.46 -9.83 19.68
CA PRO A 115 -1.21 -9.98 20.41
C PRO A 115 -1.28 -11.01 21.56
N HIS A 116 -2.49 -11.39 22.00
CA HIS A 116 -2.69 -12.25 23.17
C HIS A 116 -2.99 -13.72 22.87
N CYS A 117 -3.68 -14.00 21.76
CA CYS A 117 -4.04 -15.37 21.37
C CYS A 117 -3.49 -15.77 20.00
N ALA A 118 -2.76 -14.87 19.32
CA ALA A 118 -2.18 -15.10 17.99
C ALA A 118 -3.18 -15.39 16.86
N GLU A 119 -4.48 -15.31 17.13
CA GLU A 119 -5.53 -15.43 16.11
C GLU A 119 -5.40 -14.37 15.02
N LEU A 120 -5.63 -14.80 13.78
CA LEU A 120 -5.63 -13.98 12.60
C LEU A 120 -7.06 -13.62 12.20
N PHE A 121 -7.26 -12.34 11.86
CA PHE A 121 -8.52 -11.82 11.36
C PHE A 121 -8.29 -10.98 10.10
N PRO A 122 -9.26 -10.94 9.17
CA PRO A 122 -10.54 -11.65 9.25
C PRO A 122 -10.41 -13.15 8.99
N LYS A 123 -11.48 -13.90 9.17
CA LYS A 123 -11.50 -15.37 9.04
C LYS A 123 -11.76 -15.88 7.62
N ASN A 124 -12.19 -15.01 6.72
CA ASN A 124 -12.31 -15.28 5.27
C ASN A 124 -11.01 -15.00 4.50
N ASP A 125 -10.90 -15.53 3.29
CA ASP A 125 -9.87 -15.11 2.32
C ASP A 125 -10.24 -13.74 1.74
N PHE A 126 -9.87 -12.68 2.46
CA PHE A 126 -10.14 -11.33 2.00
C PHE A 126 -9.37 -10.97 0.72
N ALA A 127 -8.21 -11.56 0.48
CA ALA A 127 -7.44 -11.28 -0.73
C ALA A 127 -8.17 -11.78 -1.98
N ALA A 128 -8.75 -12.99 -1.91
CA ALA A 128 -9.60 -13.52 -2.96
C ALA A 128 -10.89 -12.69 -3.14
N PHE A 129 -11.55 -12.35 -2.04
CA PHE A 129 -12.74 -11.49 -2.06
C PHE A 129 -12.46 -10.13 -2.71
N HIS A 130 -11.37 -9.46 -2.32
CA HIS A 130 -10.96 -8.19 -2.88
C HIS A 130 -10.64 -8.30 -4.38
N ARG A 131 -9.88 -9.32 -4.80
CA ARG A 131 -9.59 -9.51 -6.24
C ARG A 131 -10.83 -9.78 -7.07
N SER A 132 -11.83 -10.48 -6.52
CA SER A 132 -13.06 -10.80 -7.25
C SER A 132 -13.90 -9.56 -7.61
N GLY A 133 -13.70 -8.44 -6.92
CA GLY A 133 -14.43 -7.20 -7.13
C GLY A 133 -13.69 -6.16 -7.98
N PHE A 134 -12.60 -6.50 -8.67
CA PHE A 134 -11.86 -5.53 -9.47
C PHE A 134 -12.60 -5.14 -10.75
N ASP A 135 -12.69 -3.82 -11.00
CA ASP A 135 -13.08 -3.27 -12.29
C ASP A 135 -11.94 -3.37 -13.32
N GLU A 136 -12.19 -2.93 -14.56
CA GLU A 136 -11.20 -2.94 -15.66
C GLU A 136 -9.91 -2.14 -15.34
N ARG A 137 -9.94 -1.27 -14.34
CA ARG A 137 -8.81 -0.44 -13.89
C ARG A 137 -8.12 -1.03 -12.64
N GLY A 138 -8.55 -2.20 -12.19
CA GLY A 138 -8.06 -2.86 -10.97
C GLY A 138 -8.46 -2.12 -9.69
N ILE A 139 -9.55 -1.36 -9.71
CA ILE A 139 -10.11 -0.70 -8.52
C ILE A 139 -11.20 -1.62 -7.95
N PHE A 140 -11.10 -1.91 -6.66
CA PHE A 140 -12.08 -2.75 -5.96
C PHE A 140 -13.45 -2.07 -5.88
N ASP A 141 -14.48 -2.76 -6.32
CA ASP A 141 -15.88 -2.44 -6.15
C ASP A 141 -16.58 -3.53 -5.32
N PRO A 142 -16.99 -3.24 -4.07
CA PRO A 142 -17.62 -4.23 -3.20
C PRO A 142 -18.96 -4.74 -3.75
N THR A 143 -19.61 -4.01 -4.66
CA THR A 143 -20.87 -4.44 -5.28
C THR A 143 -20.69 -5.52 -6.34
N GLN A 144 -19.47 -5.64 -6.88
CA GLN A 144 -19.10 -6.64 -7.89
C GLN A 144 -18.38 -7.85 -7.28
N ALA A 145 -17.93 -7.74 -6.04
CA ALA A 145 -17.19 -8.79 -5.35
C ALA A 145 -18.03 -10.04 -5.08
N ASP A 146 -17.40 -11.21 -5.23
CA ASP A 146 -18.02 -12.51 -5.00
C ASP A 146 -18.29 -12.74 -3.50
N ARG A 147 -19.53 -12.49 -3.10
CA ARG A 147 -19.97 -12.65 -1.70
C ARG A 147 -19.94 -14.10 -1.22
N SER A 148 -19.81 -15.10 -2.10
CA SER A 148 -19.64 -16.50 -1.67
C SER A 148 -18.31 -16.74 -0.95
N LEU A 149 -17.34 -15.82 -1.10
CA LEU A 149 -16.05 -15.84 -0.41
C LEU A 149 -16.12 -15.28 1.03
N LEU A 150 -17.26 -14.74 1.45
CA LEU A 150 -17.48 -14.22 2.81
C LEU A 150 -17.82 -15.35 3.80
N VAL A 151 -16.89 -16.27 3.96
CA VAL A 151 -17.03 -17.48 4.77
C VAL A 151 -15.83 -17.62 5.69
N ASN A 152 -16.06 -18.01 6.95
CA ASN A 152 -14.99 -18.43 7.84
C ASN A 152 -14.38 -19.74 7.32
N LEU A 153 -13.12 -19.70 6.87
CA LEU A 153 -12.47 -20.86 6.26
C LEU A 153 -12.24 -22.02 7.24
N GLU A 154 -12.22 -21.74 8.55
CA GLU A 154 -12.12 -22.75 9.59
C GLU A 154 -13.47 -23.46 9.83
N HIS A 155 -14.58 -22.84 9.40
CA HIS A 155 -15.95 -23.30 9.59
C HIS A 155 -16.81 -23.10 8.31
N PRO A 156 -16.47 -23.81 7.20
CA PRO A 156 -17.08 -23.53 5.89
C PRO A 156 -18.53 -24.02 5.76
N ASP A 157 -19.00 -24.91 6.63
CA ASP A 157 -20.38 -25.41 6.63
C ASP A 157 -21.35 -24.27 7.01
N PRO A 158 -22.34 -23.94 6.15
CA PRO A 158 -23.33 -22.90 6.46
C PRO A 158 -24.18 -23.17 7.71
N SER A 159 -24.23 -24.42 8.18
CA SER A 159 -24.92 -24.80 9.41
C SER A 159 -24.06 -24.65 10.67
N ASP A 160 -22.75 -24.42 10.52
CA ASP A 160 -21.87 -24.18 11.66
C ASP A 160 -22.16 -22.79 12.28
N PRO A 161 -22.38 -22.70 13.61
CA PRO A 161 -22.58 -21.42 14.29
C PRO A 161 -21.44 -20.40 14.09
N LEU A 162 -20.22 -20.87 13.79
CA LEU A 162 -19.03 -20.05 13.57
C LEU A 162 -18.80 -19.71 12.09
N HIS A 163 -19.70 -20.09 11.19
CA HIS A 163 -19.60 -19.84 9.75
C HIS A 163 -19.36 -18.36 9.39
N ALA A 164 -20.02 -17.45 10.11
CA ALA A 164 -19.87 -16.01 9.92
C ALA A 164 -18.92 -15.34 10.94
N PHE A 165 -18.34 -16.11 11.86
CA PHE A 165 -17.49 -15.55 12.91
C PHE A 165 -16.21 -14.95 12.33
N GLY A 166 -15.93 -13.68 12.67
CA GLY A 166 -14.71 -12.99 12.25
C GLY A 166 -14.61 -12.71 10.75
N VAL A 167 -15.69 -12.91 9.98
CA VAL A 167 -15.75 -12.61 8.55
C VAL A 167 -15.86 -11.10 8.35
N ASP A 168 -15.05 -10.54 7.46
CA ASP A 168 -15.00 -9.11 7.12
C ASP A 168 -15.14 -8.96 5.61
N ASP A 169 -16.07 -8.09 5.17
CA ASP A 169 -16.34 -7.76 3.78
C ASP A 169 -15.72 -6.41 3.36
N GLY A 170 -14.80 -5.88 4.17
CA GLY A 170 -14.17 -4.59 4.03
C GLY A 170 -14.72 -3.59 5.05
N GLU A 171 -15.96 -3.81 5.52
CA GLU A 171 -16.63 -2.91 6.46
C GLU A 171 -16.63 -3.42 7.92
N GLY A 172 -15.90 -4.50 8.19
CA GLY A 172 -15.70 -5.04 9.53
C GLY A 172 -16.68 -6.15 9.91
N TYR A 173 -16.21 -7.03 10.78
CA TYR A 173 -17.03 -8.04 11.44
C TYR A 173 -17.91 -7.41 12.51
N VAL A 174 -19.19 -7.79 12.59
CA VAL A 174 -20.15 -7.25 13.57
C VAL A 174 -20.62 -8.33 14.54
N ARG A 175 -20.64 -8.02 15.83
CA ARG A 175 -21.24 -8.87 16.87
C ARG A 175 -21.81 -8.00 17.99
N GLY A 176 -23.13 -8.00 18.16
CA GLY A 176 -23.81 -7.08 19.07
C GLY A 176 -23.70 -5.65 18.56
N GLU A 177 -23.31 -4.73 19.44
CA GLU A 177 -23.10 -3.31 19.11
C GLU A 177 -21.70 -3.03 18.54
N ASP A 178 -20.78 -4.00 18.66
CA ASP A 178 -19.39 -3.85 18.28
C ASP A 178 -19.15 -4.19 16.80
N ARG A 179 -18.21 -3.46 16.18
CA ARG A 179 -17.73 -3.68 14.82
C ARG A 179 -16.21 -3.68 14.78
N TRP A 180 -15.61 -4.81 14.43
CA TRP A 180 -14.17 -4.98 14.26
C TRP A 180 -13.78 -4.72 12.80
N ARG A 181 -13.18 -3.57 12.54
CA ARG A 181 -12.72 -3.13 11.21
C ARG A 181 -11.32 -3.65 10.90
N PHE A 182 -11.17 -4.96 10.81
CA PHE A 182 -9.88 -5.61 10.57
C PHE A 182 -9.24 -5.11 9.28
N ILE A 183 -10.00 -5.12 8.18
CA ILE A 183 -9.50 -4.65 6.89
C ILE A 183 -9.32 -3.13 6.88
N GLY A 184 -10.28 -2.36 7.38
CA GLY A 184 -10.16 -0.91 7.47
C GLY A 184 -8.86 -0.46 8.18
N TYR A 185 -8.46 -1.16 9.25
CA TYR A 185 -7.18 -0.94 9.93
C TYR A 185 -5.98 -1.42 9.10
N TYR A 186 -6.06 -2.61 8.51
CA TYR A 186 -4.99 -3.18 7.68
C TYR A 186 -4.63 -2.28 6.50
N LEU A 187 -5.61 -1.63 5.86
CA LEU A 187 -5.36 -0.69 4.76
C LEU A 187 -4.46 0.48 5.19
N VAL A 188 -4.71 1.07 6.35
CA VAL A 188 -3.94 2.23 6.86
C VAL A 188 -2.60 1.78 7.45
N ALA A 189 -2.63 0.85 8.41
CA ALA A 189 -1.46 0.48 9.18
C ALA A 189 -0.56 -0.52 8.44
N GLY A 190 -1.13 -1.45 7.69
CA GLY A 190 -0.42 -2.44 6.89
C GLY A 190 -0.03 -1.90 5.52
N LEU A 191 -0.99 -1.79 4.61
CA LEU A 191 -0.69 -1.47 3.21
C LEU A 191 -0.10 -0.07 3.04
N TRP A 192 -0.75 0.97 3.55
CA TRP A 192 -0.24 2.34 3.36
C TRP A 192 1.08 2.57 4.08
N ARG A 193 1.10 2.41 5.41
CA ARG A 193 2.27 2.75 6.23
C ARG A 193 3.43 1.78 6.06
N GLN A 194 3.20 0.47 6.21
CA GLN A 194 4.30 -0.51 6.12
C GLN A 194 4.63 -0.82 4.66
N GLY A 195 3.63 -1.16 3.84
CA GLY A 195 3.83 -1.64 2.48
C GLY A 195 4.32 -0.56 1.52
N ILE A 196 3.55 0.51 1.37
CA ILE A 196 3.76 1.52 0.32
C ILE A 196 4.79 2.56 0.77
N VAL A 197 4.51 3.30 1.85
CA VAL A 197 5.43 4.33 2.36
C VAL A 197 6.73 3.71 2.84
N GLY A 198 6.65 2.63 3.62
CA GLY A 198 7.82 1.87 4.08
C GLY A 198 8.65 1.30 2.93
N GLY A 199 7.99 0.73 1.91
CA GLY A 199 8.65 0.19 0.73
C GLY A 199 9.37 1.25 -0.09
N VAL A 200 8.70 2.36 -0.42
CA VAL A 200 9.30 3.46 -1.17
C VAL A 200 10.54 4.00 -0.43
N ARG A 201 10.49 4.15 0.89
CA ARG A 201 11.63 4.58 1.70
C ARG A 201 12.77 3.55 1.65
N ALA A 202 12.48 2.28 1.95
CA ALA A 202 13.50 1.23 1.98
C ALA A 202 14.20 1.05 0.62
N LEU A 203 13.44 1.06 -0.47
CA LEU A 203 13.97 0.97 -1.83
C LEU A 203 14.78 2.22 -2.20
N SER A 204 14.31 3.42 -1.82
CA SER A 204 15.05 4.67 -2.06
C SER A 204 16.40 4.68 -1.34
N ASP A 205 16.43 4.25 -0.07
CA ASP A 205 17.65 4.15 0.72
C ASP A 205 18.62 3.13 0.12
N ALA A 206 18.12 1.96 -0.30
CA ALA A 206 18.94 0.94 -0.96
C ALA A 206 19.51 1.44 -2.29
N TYR A 207 18.72 2.14 -3.11
CA TYR A 207 19.22 2.78 -4.33
C TYR A 207 20.33 3.80 -4.02
N TRP A 208 20.16 4.59 -2.96
CA TRP A 208 21.13 5.62 -2.56
C TRP A 208 22.52 5.05 -2.25
N VAL A 209 22.57 3.91 -1.56
CA VAL A 209 23.84 3.29 -1.10
C VAL A 209 24.39 2.19 -2.01
N THR A 210 23.68 1.83 -3.08
CA THR A 210 24.13 0.78 -4.03
C THR A 210 24.16 1.21 -5.48
N ARG A 211 23.33 2.18 -5.89
CA ARG A 211 23.05 2.56 -7.29
C ARG A 211 22.49 1.43 -8.15
N ASP A 212 22.06 0.32 -7.57
CA ASP A 212 21.42 -0.74 -8.33
C ASP A 212 20.03 -0.27 -8.81
N PRO A 213 19.82 -0.15 -10.14
CA PRO A 213 18.57 0.39 -10.69
C PRO A 213 17.33 -0.43 -10.36
N VAL A 214 17.47 -1.70 -9.92
CA VAL A 214 16.33 -2.52 -9.51
C VAL A 214 15.53 -1.86 -8.40
N TYR A 215 16.19 -1.20 -7.44
CA TYR A 215 15.50 -0.55 -6.32
C TYR A 215 14.67 0.65 -6.80
N ALA A 216 15.21 1.45 -7.73
CA ALA A 216 14.49 2.58 -8.30
C ALA A 216 13.28 2.11 -9.14
N HIS A 217 13.44 1.02 -9.91
CA HIS A 217 12.34 0.41 -10.67
C HIS A 217 11.20 -0.04 -9.76
N LYS A 218 11.50 -0.81 -8.70
CA LYS A 218 10.51 -1.30 -7.73
C LYS A 218 9.80 -0.14 -7.01
N ALA A 219 10.53 0.92 -6.67
CA ALA A 219 9.94 2.10 -6.03
C ALA A 219 9.02 2.86 -7.00
N ALA A 220 9.40 2.94 -8.28
CA ALA A 220 8.59 3.57 -9.31
C ALA A 220 7.25 2.85 -9.49
N ILE A 221 7.21 1.51 -9.46
CA ILE A 221 5.95 0.75 -9.56
C ILE A 221 4.97 1.11 -8.44
N LEU A 222 5.44 1.16 -7.19
CA LEU A 222 4.60 1.55 -6.05
C LEU A 222 4.08 2.98 -6.19
N LEU A 223 4.94 3.91 -6.59
CA LEU A 223 4.59 5.32 -6.75
C LEU A 223 3.65 5.56 -7.92
N ASP A 224 3.83 4.85 -9.03
CA ASP A 224 3.01 4.96 -10.24
C ASP A 224 1.58 4.52 -9.93
N ARG A 225 1.40 3.33 -9.35
CA ARG A 225 0.06 2.88 -8.94
C ARG A 225 -0.53 3.78 -7.85
N ALA A 226 0.27 4.21 -6.88
CA ALA A 226 -0.24 5.13 -5.86
C ALA A 226 -0.74 6.44 -6.49
N ALA A 227 -0.07 6.96 -7.52
CA ALA A 227 -0.47 8.18 -8.22
C ALA A 227 -1.80 8.03 -8.97
N ASP A 228 -2.12 6.85 -9.52
CA ASP A 228 -3.44 6.56 -10.12
C ASP A 228 -4.58 6.68 -9.10
N LEU A 229 -4.33 6.23 -7.87
CA LEU A 229 -5.36 6.06 -6.84
C LEU A 229 -5.48 7.29 -5.91
N TYR A 230 -4.40 8.03 -5.75
CA TYR A 230 -4.30 9.13 -4.79
C TYR A 230 -5.37 10.22 -4.95
N PRO A 231 -5.73 10.65 -6.18
CA PRO A 231 -6.73 11.72 -6.38
C PRO A 231 -8.13 11.40 -5.83
N ASP A 232 -8.48 10.11 -5.72
CA ASP A 232 -9.81 9.69 -5.25
C ASP A 232 -9.89 9.56 -3.71
N PHE A 233 -8.76 9.71 -3.01
CA PHE A 233 -8.73 9.56 -1.58
C PHE A 233 -9.13 10.84 -0.83
N ASP A 234 -10.18 10.71 -0.02
CA ASP A 234 -10.61 11.71 0.94
C ASP A 234 -10.90 11.04 2.30
N PHE A 235 -9.99 11.22 3.24
CA PHE A 235 -10.10 10.61 4.56
C PHE A 235 -11.27 11.17 5.38
N ALA A 236 -11.73 12.39 5.11
CA ALA A 236 -12.85 12.97 5.86
C ALA A 236 -14.16 12.21 5.60
N THR A 237 -14.34 11.72 4.37
CA THR A 237 -15.55 10.99 3.96
C THR A 237 -15.37 9.48 3.98
N GLN A 238 -14.14 8.99 3.84
CA GLN A 238 -13.82 7.56 3.68
C GLN A 238 -13.04 6.97 4.88
N GLY A 239 -12.86 7.73 5.96
CA GLY A 239 -11.99 7.38 7.09
C GLY A 239 -12.66 7.50 8.45
N LEU A 240 -12.22 6.66 9.38
CA LEU A 240 -12.67 6.65 10.78
C LEU A 240 -11.50 6.80 11.76
N VAL A 241 -11.76 7.54 12.84
CA VAL A 241 -10.90 7.67 14.02
C VAL A 241 -11.79 7.64 15.26
N TYR A 242 -11.53 6.72 16.19
CA TYR A 242 -12.33 6.51 17.41
C TYR A 242 -13.83 6.31 17.09
N GLU A 243 -14.12 5.46 16.10
CA GLU A 243 -15.48 5.15 15.62
C GLU A 243 -16.25 6.37 15.08
N GLN A 244 -15.58 7.52 14.94
CA GLN A 244 -16.13 8.76 14.38
C GLN A 244 -15.52 9.04 13.01
N LYS A 245 -16.24 9.79 12.17
CA LYS A 245 -15.72 10.24 10.88
C LYS A 245 -14.44 11.06 11.06
N GLY A 246 -13.46 10.81 10.20
CA GLY A 246 -12.26 11.63 10.10
C GLY A 246 -12.60 13.09 9.80
N ARG A 247 -11.67 14.01 10.13
CA ARG A 247 -11.85 15.44 9.88
C ARG A 247 -11.28 15.91 8.54
N ALA A 248 -10.09 15.44 8.19
CA ALA A 248 -9.41 15.77 6.94
C ALA A 248 -8.19 14.86 6.72
N GLY A 249 -7.76 14.75 5.48
CA GLY A 249 -6.63 13.93 5.04
C GLY A 249 -6.90 13.25 3.71
N SER A 250 -5.91 12.57 3.14
CA SER A 250 -6.05 11.80 1.89
C SER A 250 -6.18 10.31 2.23
N VAL A 251 -5.06 9.58 2.34
CA VAL A 251 -5.09 8.16 2.69
C VAL A 251 -5.34 7.91 4.18
N ALA A 252 -4.83 8.81 5.01
CA ALA A 252 -4.98 8.81 6.46
C ALA A 252 -5.25 10.24 6.95
N THR A 253 -5.54 10.39 8.25
CA THR A 253 -5.74 11.68 8.91
C THR A 253 -4.49 12.56 8.83
N TRP A 254 -4.67 13.89 8.90
CA TRP A 254 -3.64 14.90 8.59
C TRP A 254 -2.32 14.77 9.37
N HIS A 255 -2.30 14.20 10.57
CA HIS A 255 -1.10 14.19 11.42
C HIS A 255 -0.16 13.04 11.11
N ASP A 256 -0.59 12.09 10.27
CA ASP A 256 0.15 10.89 9.89
C ASP A 256 0.24 10.73 8.36
N ALA A 257 0.18 11.84 7.63
CA ALA A 257 0.34 11.88 6.17
C ALA A 257 1.81 11.68 5.70
N CYS A 258 2.71 11.21 6.57
CA CYS A 258 4.15 11.16 6.32
C CYS A 258 4.71 9.74 6.14
#